data_AF-X0TPJ8-F1
#
_entry.id   AF-X0TPJ8-F1
#
_cell.length_a   1.000
_cell.length_b   1.000
_cell.length_c   1.000
_cell.angle_alpha   90.00
_cell.angle_beta   90.00
_cell.angle_gamma   90.00
#
_symmetry.space_group_name_H-M   'P 1'
#
loop_
_entity.id
_entity.type
_entity.pdbx_description
1 polymer ?
#
loop_
_entity_poly.entity_id
_entity_poly.type
_entity_poly.pdbx_seq_one_letter_code
_entity_poly.pdbx_strand_id
1 'polypeptide(L)'
;SKYFRGPLSEEAAAAPGHSAPVRERSVKQLIDRVVNGLTDWGRADGYFRDEEEAEAFHAELKHILVNQKACFNSPVWFNLGIEEKPQCSACFILSIEDSMDSILDWYRTEGKIFKGGSGSGINLSRLRSSRERLTAGGLASGPVSFMRGADAIAGTIKSGGKTRRAAKMVILNVDHPDIDEFIKCKAGEERKAYALGDCGYDVSLDGDAWVSIQYQNANNSVRVSDEFMSAVVEDREWWTRYVTTGEPAQRYDARELMRKIADAAWECKGEFRP
;
A
#
# COMPACT_ATOMS: atom_id res chain seq x y z
N SER A 1 -5.02 -16.75 -16.77
CA SER A 1 -4.31 -15.48 -16.52
C SER A 1 -5.26 -14.45 -15.94
N LYS A 2 -4.81 -13.68 -14.94
CA LYS A 2 -5.56 -12.60 -14.27
C LYS A 2 -5.77 -11.34 -15.10
N TYR A 3 -4.96 -11.16 -16.14
CA TYR A 3 -4.99 -9.99 -17.02
C TYR A 3 -6.03 -10.11 -18.14
N PHE A 4 -6.47 -11.35 -18.43
CA PHE A 4 -7.48 -11.60 -19.46
C PHE A 4 -8.88 -11.55 -18.87
N ARG A 5 -9.69 -10.65 -19.42
CA ARG A 5 -11.00 -10.28 -18.88
C ARG A 5 -12.15 -10.78 -19.74
N GLY A 6 -13.28 -11.01 -19.09
CA GLY A 6 -14.47 -11.65 -19.62
C GLY A 6 -14.76 -12.99 -18.93
N PRO A 7 -15.99 -13.49 -19.08
CA PRO A 7 -16.54 -14.57 -18.27
C PRO A 7 -15.78 -15.89 -18.51
N LEU A 8 -15.58 -16.67 -17.44
CA LEU A 8 -14.89 -17.97 -17.51
C LEU A 8 -15.75 -19.05 -18.18
N SER A 9 -17.07 -18.88 -18.20
CA SER A 9 -18.06 -19.76 -18.81
C SER A 9 -19.19 -18.92 -19.43
N GLU A 10 -19.99 -19.52 -20.31
CA GLU A 10 -21.19 -18.87 -20.88
C GLU A 10 -22.23 -18.51 -19.80
N GLU A 11 -22.33 -19.32 -18.75
CA GLU A 11 -23.19 -19.05 -17.58
C GLU A 11 -22.74 -17.79 -16.82
N ALA A 12 -21.44 -17.54 -16.70
CA ALA A 12 -20.90 -16.32 -16.09
C ALA A 12 -21.09 -15.09 -16.99
N ALA A 13 -21.28 -15.28 -18.31
CA ALA A 13 -21.58 -14.20 -19.25
C ALA A 13 -23.02 -13.69 -19.13
N ALA A 14 -23.94 -14.55 -18.67
CA ALA A 14 -25.36 -14.27 -18.54
C ALA A 14 -25.77 -13.64 -17.19
N ALA A 15 -24.82 -13.42 -16.26
CA ALA A 15 -25.11 -12.85 -14.95
C ALA A 15 -25.52 -11.35 -15.05
N PRO A 16 -26.56 -10.90 -14.33
CA PRO A 16 -27.03 -9.51 -14.38
C PRO A 16 -25.93 -8.50 -14.06
N GLY A 17 -25.82 -7.43 -14.86
CA GLY A 17 -24.82 -6.37 -14.67
C GLY A 17 -23.52 -6.54 -15.47
N HIS A 18 -23.38 -7.60 -16.27
CA HIS A 18 -22.28 -7.77 -17.21
C HIS A 18 -22.83 -7.72 -18.65
N SER A 19 -22.66 -6.61 -19.37
CA SER A 19 -22.66 -6.64 -20.84
C SER A 19 -21.36 -7.29 -21.30
N ALA A 20 -21.22 -8.60 -21.11
CA ALA A 20 -19.91 -9.24 -21.17
C ALA A 20 -19.32 -9.28 -22.60
N PRO A 21 -18.19 -8.60 -22.89
CA PRO A 21 -17.37 -8.95 -24.04
C PRO A 21 -16.82 -10.37 -23.90
N VAL A 22 -16.59 -11.04 -25.04
CA VAL A 22 -15.94 -12.37 -25.10
C VAL A 22 -14.62 -12.33 -24.33
N ARG A 23 -14.38 -13.35 -23.50
CA ARG A 23 -13.16 -13.44 -22.70
C ARG A 23 -11.90 -13.29 -23.58
N GLU A 24 -11.00 -12.41 -23.17
CA GLU A 24 -9.68 -12.27 -23.78
C GLU A 24 -8.90 -13.60 -23.67
N ARG A 25 -8.25 -14.02 -24.75
CA ARG A 25 -7.49 -15.27 -24.84
C ARG A 25 -6.04 -15.06 -25.28
N SER A 26 -5.65 -13.82 -25.58
CA SER A 26 -4.31 -13.50 -26.07
C SER A 26 -3.82 -12.16 -25.53
N VAL A 27 -2.49 -12.01 -25.45
CA VAL A 27 -1.83 -10.74 -25.12
C VAL A 27 -2.15 -9.67 -26.17
N LYS A 28 -2.35 -10.06 -27.43
CA LYS A 28 -2.78 -9.13 -28.49
C LYS A 28 -4.10 -8.45 -28.14
N GLN A 29 -5.12 -9.21 -27.72
CA GLN A 29 -6.42 -8.65 -27.32
C GLN A 29 -6.31 -7.72 -26.11
N LEU A 30 -5.47 -8.08 -25.13
CA LEU A 30 -5.19 -7.23 -23.97
C LEU A 30 -4.55 -5.89 -24.36
N ILE A 31 -3.54 -5.94 -25.24
CA ILE A 31 -2.88 -4.73 -25.78
C ILE A 31 -3.88 -3.91 -26.59
N ASP A 32 -4.66 -4.55 -27.47
CA ASP A 32 -5.67 -3.87 -28.28
C ASP A 32 -6.67 -3.12 -27.40
N ARG A 33 -7.21 -3.74 -26.34
CA ARG A 33 -8.13 -3.06 -25.41
C ARG A 33 -7.50 -1.81 -24.78
N VAL A 34 -6.28 -1.93 -24.26
CA VAL A 34 -5.60 -0.82 -23.58
C VAL A 34 -5.28 0.31 -24.57
N VAL A 35 -4.74 -0.01 -25.74
CA VAL A 35 -4.40 1.01 -26.73
C VAL A 35 -5.65 1.67 -27.31
N ASN A 36 -6.69 0.90 -27.64
CA ASN A 36 -7.96 1.46 -28.10
C ASN A 36 -8.53 2.42 -27.05
N GLY A 37 -8.58 2.01 -25.77
CA GLY A 37 -9.09 2.86 -24.70
C GLY A 37 -8.32 4.18 -24.56
N LEU A 38 -6.99 4.15 -24.66
CA LEU A 38 -6.17 5.37 -24.61
C LEU A 38 -6.36 6.25 -25.85
N THR A 39 -6.40 5.68 -27.04
CA THR A 39 -6.61 6.44 -28.27
C THR A 39 -8.02 7.06 -28.29
N ASP A 40 -9.05 6.34 -27.86
CA ASP A 40 -10.43 6.84 -27.82
C ASP A 40 -10.58 8.00 -26.83
N TRP A 41 -9.90 7.93 -25.68
CA TRP A 41 -9.83 9.07 -24.76
C TRP A 41 -9.06 10.24 -25.35
N GLY A 42 -7.92 9.98 -26.01
CA GLY A 42 -7.15 11.01 -26.71
C GLY A 42 -7.98 11.73 -27.78
N ARG A 43 -8.82 11.00 -28.51
CA ARG A 43 -9.80 11.57 -29.45
C ARG A 43 -10.85 12.42 -28.75
N ALA A 44 -11.49 11.87 -27.71
CA ALA A 44 -12.57 12.54 -26.98
C ALA A 44 -12.11 13.83 -26.29
N ASP A 45 -10.88 13.84 -25.77
CA ASP A 45 -10.29 14.99 -25.08
C ASP A 45 -9.59 15.98 -26.04
N GLY A 46 -9.53 15.67 -27.35
CA GLY A 46 -8.94 16.55 -28.36
C GLY A 46 -7.42 16.64 -28.32
N TYR A 47 -6.72 15.58 -27.90
CA TYR A 47 -5.25 15.54 -27.87
C TYR A 47 -4.61 15.44 -29.25
N PHE A 48 -5.34 14.95 -30.25
CA PHE A 48 -4.83 14.77 -31.61
C PHE A 48 -5.30 15.92 -32.52
N ARG A 49 -4.39 16.38 -33.38
CA ARG A 49 -4.67 17.40 -34.41
C ARG A 49 -5.70 16.90 -35.41
N ASP A 50 -5.58 15.65 -35.83
CA ASP A 50 -6.40 15.00 -36.83
C ASP A 50 -6.43 13.48 -36.62
N GLU A 51 -7.20 12.79 -37.46
CA GLU A 51 -7.36 11.33 -37.38
C GLU A 51 -6.07 10.58 -37.76
N GLU A 52 -5.21 11.19 -38.60
CA GLU A 52 -3.94 10.60 -38.99
C GLU A 52 -3.00 10.51 -37.78
N GLU A 53 -2.93 11.57 -36.95
CA GLU A 53 -2.15 11.57 -35.72
C GLU A 53 -2.70 10.57 -34.68
N ALA A 54 -4.03 10.43 -34.58
CA ALA A 54 -4.65 9.45 -33.68
C ALA A 54 -4.31 8.00 -34.06
N GLU A 55 -4.36 7.67 -35.35
CA GLU A 55 -4.00 6.34 -35.86
C GLU A 55 -2.48 6.09 -35.77
N ALA A 56 -1.65 7.11 -36.00
CA ALA A 56 -0.21 7.01 -35.78
C ALA A 56 0.11 6.67 -34.31
N PHE A 57 -0.48 7.41 -33.36
CA PHE A 57 -0.33 7.14 -31.92
C PHE A 57 -0.77 5.71 -31.57
N HIS A 58 -1.91 5.27 -32.09
CA HIS A 58 -2.43 3.92 -31.87
C HIS A 58 -1.47 2.83 -32.36
N ALA A 59 -1.00 2.95 -33.61
CA ALA A 59 -0.09 1.99 -34.22
C ALA A 59 1.28 1.95 -33.50
N GLU A 60 1.84 3.12 -33.20
CA GLU A 60 3.12 3.24 -32.51
C GLU A 60 3.04 2.69 -31.08
N LEU A 61 1.99 3.02 -30.33
CA LEU A 61 1.82 2.50 -28.97
C LEU A 61 1.65 0.98 -28.98
N LYS A 62 0.89 0.41 -29.93
CA LYS A 62 0.82 -1.05 -30.10
C LYS A 62 2.19 -1.65 -30.38
N HIS A 63 2.96 -1.06 -31.29
CA HIS A 63 4.31 -1.52 -31.61
C HIS A 63 5.22 -1.51 -30.38
N ILE A 64 5.19 -0.44 -29.60
CA ILE A 64 5.95 -0.30 -28.35
C ILE A 64 5.60 -1.42 -27.37
N LEU A 65 4.30 -1.68 -27.15
CA LEU A 65 3.84 -2.66 -26.17
C LEU A 65 4.07 -4.11 -26.62
N VAL A 66 3.81 -4.42 -27.89
CA VAL A 66 4.02 -5.77 -28.45
C VAL A 66 5.50 -6.14 -28.45
N ASN A 67 6.38 -5.19 -28.77
CA ASN A 67 7.83 -5.39 -28.75
C ASN A 67 8.46 -5.14 -27.38
N GLN A 68 7.65 -4.97 -26.33
CA GLN A 68 8.09 -4.80 -24.94
C GLN A 68 9.10 -3.65 -24.73
N LYS A 69 9.00 -2.59 -25.54
CA LYS A 69 9.83 -1.38 -25.39
C LYS A 69 9.39 -0.54 -24.20
N ALA A 70 8.12 -0.66 -23.80
CA ALA A 70 7.56 -0.11 -22.58
C ALA A 70 6.43 -1.01 -22.06
N CYS A 71 6.02 -0.79 -20.80
CA CYS A 71 4.89 -1.48 -20.20
C CYS A 71 4.17 -0.55 -19.22
N PHE A 72 2.84 -0.60 -19.22
CA PHE A 72 2.06 0.11 -18.21
C PHE A 72 2.10 -0.59 -16.86
N ASN A 73 1.80 0.17 -15.80
CA ASN A 73 1.56 -0.40 -14.48
C ASN A 73 0.35 -1.37 -14.52
N SER A 74 0.25 -2.25 -13.52
CA SER A 74 -0.78 -3.30 -13.49
C SER A 74 -2.24 -2.79 -13.53
N PRO A 75 -2.64 -1.76 -12.75
CA PRO A 75 -3.99 -1.19 -12.83
C PRO A 75 -4.48 -0.80 -14.23
N VAL A 76 -3.61 -0.23 -15.07
CA VAL A 76 -3.96 0.08 -16.48
C VAL A 76 -4.43 -1.19 -17.20
N TRP A 77 -3.64 -2.27 -17.12
CA TRP A 77 -3.98 -3.55 -17.73
C TRP A 77 -5.27 -4.16 -17.17
N PHE A 78 -5.54 -3.97 -15.87
CA PHE A 78 -6.66 -4.56 -15.16
C PHE A 78 -8.01 -3.89 -15.41
N ASN A 79 -8.00 -2.57 -15.63
CA ASN A 79 -9.21 -1.75 -15.50
C ASN A 79 -9.54 -0.96 -16.78
N LEU A 80 -8.54 -0.52 -17.56
CA LEU A 80 -8.78 0.33 -18.72
C LEU A 80 -9.58 -0.40 -19.81
N GLY A 81 -10.62 0.24 -20.32
CA GLY A 81 -11.52 -0.35 -21.33
C GLY A 81 -12.45 -1.44 -20.76
N ILE A 82 -12.63 -1.49 -19.44
CA ILE A 82 -13.54 -2.42 -18.76
C ILE A 82 -14.54 -1.66 -17.90
N GLU A 83 -14.03 -0.76 -17.05
CA GLU A 83 -14.85 0.13 -16.26
C GLU A 83 -14.97 1.47 -16.98
N GLU A 84 -16.13 2.12 -16.87
CA GLU A 84 -16.36 3.46 -17.41
C GLU A 84 -15.39 4.49 -16.78
N LYS A 85 -15.10 4.34 -15.48
CA LYS A 85 -14.17 5.19 -14.72
C LYS A 85 -13.08 4.34 -14.07
N PRO A 86 -12.08 3.87 -14.85
CA PRO A 86 -11.14 2.87 -14.38
C PRO A 86 -10.02 3.48 -13.53
N GLN A 87 -9.66 2.81 -12.43
CA GLN A 87 -8.46 3.16 -11.65
C GLN A 87 -7.20 2.72 -12.39
N CYS A 88 -6.42 3.67 -12.92
CA CYS A 88 -5.22 3.38 -13.72
C CYS A 88 -3.89 3.76 -13.01
N SER A 89 -3.96 4.42 -11.85
CA SER A 89 -2.79 4.79 -11.06
C SER A 89 -2.45 3.68 -10.07
N ALA A 90 -1.19 3.25 -9.98
CA ALA A 90 -0.77 2.20 -9.05
C ALA A 90 -0.45 2.70 -7.63
N CYS A 91 -0.10 3.98 -7.48
CA CYS A 91 0.42 4.53 -6.23
C CYS A 91 -0.41 5.74 -5.81
N PHE A 92 -0.82 5.75 -4.54
CA PHE A 92 -1.51 6.86 -3.89
C PHE A 92 -0.78 7.24 -2.60
N ILE A 93 -0.68 8.53 -2.34
CA ILE A 93 -0.17 9.06 -1.08
C ILE A 93 -1.35 9.64 -0.31
N LEU A 94 -1.54 9.16 0.91
CA LEU A 94 -2.59 9.61 1.80
C LEU A 94 -1.99 10.53 2.87
N SER A 95 -2.81 11.47 3.32
CA SER A 95 -2.54 12.30 4.50
C SER A 95 -3.51 11.94 5.61
N ILE A 96 -3.10 12.25 6.84
CA ILE A 96 -3.92 12.07 8.03
C ILE A 96 -3.82 13.32 8.90
N GLU A 97 -4.89 13.58 9.63
CA GLU A 97 -4.95 14.56 10.71
C GLU A 97 -5.22 13.84 12.04
N ASP A 98 -4.85 14.46 13.15
CA ASP A 98 -5.00 13.89 14.50
C ASP A 98 -6.45 13.97 15.00
N SER A 99 -7.36 13.30 14.29
CA SER A 99 -8.78 13.22 14.63
C SER A 99 -9.37 11.86 14.24
N MET A 100 -10.40 11.42 14.97
CA MET A 100 -11.07 10.15 14.68
C MET A 100 -11.70 10.13 13.28
N ASP A 101 -12.29 11.25 12.84
CA ASP A 101 -12.89 11.34 11.50
C ASP A 101 -11.82 11.13 10.42
N SER A 102 -10.66 11.77 10.54
CA SER A 102 -9.56 11.59 9.58
C SER A 102 -9.01 10.17 9.58
N ILE A 103 -8.90 9.53 10.75
CA ILE A 103 -8.47 8.13 10.88
C ILE A 103 -9.46 7.18 10.20
N LEU A 104 -10.77 7.36 10.40
CA LEU A 104 -11.79 6.53 9.79
C LEU A 104 -11.91 6.78 8.28
N ASP A 105 -11.72 8.01 7.83
CA ASP A 105 -11.67 8.35 6.40
C ASP A 105 -10.44 7.77 5.71
N TRP A 106 -9.30 7.67 6.41
CA TRP A 106 -8.14 6.94 5.92
C TRP A 106 -8.49 5.48 5.64
N TYR A 107 -9.11 4.77 6.59
CA TYR A 107 -9.54 3.38 6.40
C TYR A 107 -10.48 3.20 5.21
N ARG A 108 -11.48 4.08 5.09
CA ARG A 108 -12.44 4.08 3.97
C ARG A 108 -11.74 4.28 2.63
N THR A 109 -10.87 5.29 2.56
CA THR A 109 -10.18 5.69 1.32
C THR A 109 -9.22 4.60 0.86
N GLU A 110 -8.44 4.08 1.79
CA GLU A 110 -7.52 2.98 1.55
C GLU A 110 -8.24 1.72 1.05
N GLY A 111 -9.37 1.36 1.66
CA GLY A 111 -10.18 0.23 1.20
C GLY A 111 -10.69 0.38 -0.24
N LYS A 112 -11.07 1.59 -0.66
CA LYS A 112 -11.45 1.89 -2.05
C LYS A 112 -10.25 1.74 -3.00
N ILE A 113 -9.08 2.26 -2.62
CA ILE A 113 -7.84 2.15 -3.40
C ILE A 113 -7.48 0.67 -3.64
N PHE A 114 -7.52 -0.14 -2.58
CA PHE A 114 -7.21 -1.58 -2.67
C PHE A 114 -8.23 -2.35 -3.52
N LYS A 115 -9.51 -2.00 -3.43
CA LYS A 115 -10.55 -2.57 -4.30
C LYS A 115 -10.23 -2.34 -5.79
N GLY A 116 -9.71 -1.16 -6.14
CA GLY A 116 -9.29 -0.82 -7.51
C GLY A 116 -7.96 -1.44 -7.96
N GLY A 117 -7.25 -2.16 -7.08
CA GLY A 117 -6.00 -2.86 -7.41
C GLY A 117 -4.73 -2.02 -7.28
N SER A 118 -4.79 -0.91 -6.54
CA SER A 118 -3.65 0.00 -6.33
C SER A 118 -3.16 -0.05 -4.89
N GLY A 119 -1.97 0.53 -4.65
CA GLY A 119 -1.37 0.64 -3.32
C GLY A 119 -1.44 2.05 -2.74
N SER A 120 -1.25 2.15 -1.43
CA SER A 120 -1.26 3.40 -0.67
C SER A 120 0.00 3.55 0.18
N GLY A 121 0.45 4.78 0.38
CA GLY A 121 1.47 5.17 1.34
C GLY A 121 0.94 6.24 2.28
N ILE A 122 1.28 6.19 3.57
CA ILE A 122 0.86 7.19 4.56
C ILE A 122 1.94 7.41 5.61
N ASN A 123 2.13 8.66 6.04
CA ASN A 123 2.95 8.99 7.20
C ASN A 123 2.05 9.28 8.41
N LEU A 124 2.17 8.47 9.46
CA LEU A 124 1.32 8.54 10.65
C LEU A 124 1.86 9.47 11.74
N SER A 125 2.99 10.14 11.51
CA SER A 125 3.66 10.99 12.53
C SER A 125 2.86 12.22 12.93
N ARG A 126 1.75 12.51 12.26
CA ARG A 126 0.79 13.55 12.66
C ARG A 126 -0.16 13.09 13.76
N LEU A 127 -0.36 11.78 13.93
CA LEU A 127 -1.17 11.26 15.02
C LEU A 127 -0.41 11.43 16.32
N ARG A 128 -1.10 11.88 17.37
CA ARG A 128 -0.50 11.94 18.70
C ARG A 128 -0.06 10.55 19.18
N SER A 129 1.00 10.53 19.96
CA SER A 129 1.55 9.27 20.50
C SER A 129 0.65 8.63 21.55
N SER A 130 0.86 7.34 21.79
CA SER A 130 0.21 6.57 22.85
C SER A 130 0.49 7.10 24.27
N ARG A 131 1.44 8.03 24.37
CA ARG A 131 1.90 8.65 25.62
C ARG A 131 1.25 10.02 25.86
N GLU A 132 0.50 10.54 24.89
CA GLU A 132 -0.18 11.84 24.97
C GLU A 132 -1.61 11.70 25.48
N ARG A 133 -2.09 12.74 26.18
CA ARG A 133 -3.44 12.73 26.78
C ARG A 133 -4.53 13.09 25.76
N LEU A 134 -5.71 12.53 25.99
CA LEU A 134 -6.94 12.91 25.28
C LEU A 134 -7.73 13.96 26.07
N THR A 135 -8.48 14.79 25.36
CA THR A 135 -9.34 15.83 25.95
C THR A 135 -10.40 15.25 26.88
N ALA A 136 -10.94 14.07 26.55
CA ALA A 136 -11.94 13.36 27.35
C ALA A 136 -11.35 12.55 28.53
N GLY A 137 -10.04 12.61 28.73
CA GLY A 137 -9.31 11.79 29.72
C GLY A 137 -8.72 10.51 29.12
N GLY A 138 -7.74 9.96 29.82
CA GLY A 138 -6.96 8.81 29.35
C GLY A 138 -5.80 9.18 28.41
N LEU A 139 -5.05 8.16 28.01
CA LEU A 139 -4.00 8.24 27.02
C LEU A 139 -4.56 7.91 25.63
N ALA A 140 -3.95 8.48 24.59
CA ALA A 140 -4.29 8.13 23.23
C ALA A 140 -3.86 6.69 22.90
N SER A 141 -4.47 6.11 21.87
CA SER A 141 -4.09 4.77 21.39
C SER A 141 -2.74 4.77 20.67
N GLY A 142 -2.33 5.89 20.10
CA GLY A 142 -1.11 6.03 19.28
C GLY A 142 -1.24 5.44 17.86
N PRO A 143 -0.35 5.84 16.94
CA PRO A 143 -0.34 5.37 15.54
C PRO A 143 -0.20 3.86 15.38
N VAL A 144 0.57 3.16 16.23
CA VAL A 144 0.79 1.70 16.09
C VAL A 144 -0.49 0.90 16.36
N SER A 145 -1.36 1.40 17.24
CA SER A 145 -2.67 0.81 17.50
C SER A 145 -3.61 0.99 16.31
N PHE A 146 -3.70 2.20 15.73
CA PHE A 146 -4.51 2.43 14.53
C PHE A 146 -3.98 1.68 13.30
N MET A 147 -2.65 1.56 13.18
CA MET A 147 -2.02 0.74 12.16
C MET A 147 -2.48 -0.72 12.21
N ARG A 148 -2.72 -1.29 13.40
CA ARG A 148 -3.27 -2.64 13.56
C ARG A 148 -4.69 -2.76 12.96
N GLY A 149 -5.51 -1.72 13.14
CA GLY A 149 -6.84 -1.66 12.53
C GLY A 149 -6.77 -1.58 11.00
N ALA A 150 -5.91 -0.71 10.47
CA ALA A 150 -5.68 -0.59 9.03
C ALA A 150 -5.18 -1.90 8.42
N ASP A 151 -4.28 -2.60 9.12
CA ASP A 151 -3.74 -3.90 8.71
C ASP A 151 -4.85 -4.95 8.57
N ALA A 152 -5.76 -5.05 9.55
CA ALA A 152 -6.89 -5.98 9.49
C ALA A 152 -7.86 -5.66 8.34
N ILE A 153 -8.10 -4.37 8.07
CA ILE A 153 -8.91 -3.93 6.93
C ILE A 153 -8.23 -4.33 5.61
N ALA A 154 -6.93 -4.10 5.50
CA ALA A 154 -6.15 -4.47 4.31
C ALA A 154 -6.19 -5.99 4.06
N GLY A 155 -6.06 -6.80 5.12
CA GLY A 155 -6.16 -8.26 5.04
C GLY A 155 -7.54 -8.77 4.61
N THR A 156 -8.61 -8.05 4.95
CA THR A 156 -9.99 -8.40 4.55
C THR A 156 -10.26 -8.10 3.07
N ILE A 157 -9.61 -7.06 2.52
CA ILE A 157 -9.86 -6.62 1.14
C ILE A 157 -8.94 -7.38 0.18
N LYS A 158 -9.41 -8.54 -0.28
CA LYS A 158 -8.80 -9.29 -1.39
C LYS A 158 -9.07 -8.61 -2.74
N SER A 159 -8.47 -7.45 -3.01
CA SER A 159 -8.53 -6.66 -4.28
C SER A 159 -9.61 -7.06 -5.29
N GLY A 160 -10.89 -7.03 -4.89
CA GLY A 160 -12.07 -7.33 -5.71
C GLY A 160 -11.99 -8.54 -6.65
N GLY A 161 -11.19 -9.59 -6.35
CA GLY A 161 -10.97 -10.70 -7.29
C GLY A 161 -10.23 -10.32 -8.59
N LYS A 162 -9.65 -9.11 -8.66
CA LYS A 162 -8.98 -8.52 -9.83
C LYS A 162 -7.45 -8.66 -9.81
N THR A 163 -6.85 -8.88 -8.63
CA THR A 163 -5.52 -9.46 -8.29
C THR A 163 -4.52 -8.61 -7.49
N ARG A 164 -3.78 -9.35 -6.62
CA ARG A 164 -2.79 -9.00 -5.58
C ARG A 164 -3.41 -8.63 -4.22
N ARG A 165 -2.81 -9.09 -3.11
CA ARG A 165 -3.07 -8.56 -1.75
C ARG A 165 -2.86 -7.04 -1.72
N ALA A 166 -3.57 -6.36 -0.83
CA ALA A 166 -3.37 -4.94 -0.56
C ALA A 166 -1.87 -4.63 -0.42
N ALA A 167 -1.43 -3.53 -1.03
CA ALA A 167 -0.04 -3.07 -0.94
C ALA A 167 -0.04 -1.74 -0.21
N LYS A 168 0.48 -1.76 1.02
CA LYS A 168 0.47 -0.62 1.92
C LYS A 168 1.88 -0.26 2.35
N MET A 169 2.17 1.03 2.45
CA MET A 169 3.36 1.56 3.09
C MET A 169 2.95 2.47 4.25
N VAL A 170 3.54 2.25 5.42
CA VAL A 170 3.34 3.09 6.61
C VAL A 170 4.66 3.69 7.02
N ILE A 171 4.66 4.99 7.25
CA ILE A 171 5.85 5.74 7.67
C ILE A 171 5.63 6.31 9.07
N LEU A 172 6.65 6.23 9.92
CA LEU A 172 6.73 6.99 11.16
C LEU A 172 8.09 7.69 11.26
N ASN A 173 8.11 8.94 11.70
CA ASN A 173 9.35 9.70 11.85
C ASN A 173 10.13 9.21 13.07
N VAL A 174 11.45 9.26 12.98
CA VAL A 174 12.36 8.76 14.02
C VAL A 174 12.28 9.51 15.35
N ASP A 175 11.73 10.73 15.36
CA ASP A 175 11.47 11.55 16.54
C ASP A 175 10.09 11.32 17.16
N HIS A 176 9.26 10.44 16.60
CA HIS A 176 7.94 10.15 17.16
C HIS A 176 8.05 9.33 18.47
N PRO A 177 7.30 9.63 19.55
CA PRO A 177 7.45 8.94 20.83
C PRO A 177 7.11 7.43 20.81
N ASP A 178 6.35 6.98 19.82
CA ASP A 178 6.04 5.55 19.60
C ASP A 178 7.01 4.85 18.62
N ILE A 179 8.16 5.46 18.28
CA ILE A 179 9.09 4.92 17.30
C ILE A 179 9.62 3.52 17.67
N ASP A 180 9.93 3.26 18.94
CA ASP A 180 10.43 1.96 19.39
C ASP A 180 9.37 0.86 19.24
N GLU A 181 8.08 1.17 19.50
CA GLU A 181 6.97 0.25 19.26
C GLU A 181 6.78 -0.01 17.76
N PHE A 182 6.84 1.05 16.94
CA PHE A 182 6.72 0.96 15.49
C PHE A 182 7.83 0.11 14.86
N ILE A 183 9.07 0.24 15.34
CA ILE A 183 10.20 -0.59 14.90
C ILE A 183 9.95 -2.07 15.24
N LYS A 184 9.46 -2.35 16.45
CA LYS A 184 9.35 -3.72 16.97
C LYS A 184 8.09 -4.45 16.56
N CYS A 185 7.02 -3.75 16.19
CA CYS A 185 5.69 -4.34 16.03
C CYS A 185 5.69 -5.54 15.06
N LYS A 186 6.31 -5.39 13.89
CA LYS A 186 6.34 -6.44 12.87
C LYS A 186 7.31 -7.57 13.24
N ALA A 187 8.50 -7.23 13.72
CA ALA A 187 9.49 -8.20 14.20
C ALA A 187 8.97 -9.07 15.37
N GLY A 188 8.13 -8.49 16.23
CA GLY A 188 7.42 -9.23 17.28
C GLY A 188 6.42 -10.23 16.71
N GLU A 189 5.65 -9.85 15.69
CA GLU A 189 4.69 -10.73 15.02
C GLU A 189 5.38 -11.83 14.19
N GLU A 190 6.52 -11.57 13.56
CA GLU A 190 7.33 -12.61 12.91
C GLU A 190 7.78 -13.69 13.89
N ARG A 191 8.29 -13.29 15.06
CA ARG A 191 8.67 -14.24 16.12
C ARG A 191 7.48 -15.05 16.61
N LYS A 192 6.30 -14.45 16.68
CA LYS A 192 5.05 -15.16 16.98
C LYS A 192 4.70 -16.19 15.90
N ALA A 193 4.84 -15.83 14.63
CA ALA A 193 4.61 -16.75 13.52
C ALA A 193 5.58 -17.95 13.58
N TYR A 194 6.88 -17.74 13.81
CA TYR A 194 7.83 -18.85 13.98
C TYR A 194 7.45 -19.76 15.16
N ALA A 195 7.11 -19.20 16.32
CA ALA A 195 6.71 -19.97 17.49
C ALA A 195 5.44 -20.81 17.24
N LEU A 196 4.48 -20.30 16.46
CA LEU A 196 3.30 -21.06 16.05
C LEU A 196 3.67 -22.17 15.06
N GLY A 197 4.56 -21.91 14.11
CA GLY A 197 5.08 -22.91 13.18
C GLY A 197 5.77 -24.07 13.90
N ASP A 198 6.58 -23.78 14.92
CA ASP A 198 7.26 -24.79 15.75
C ASP A 198 6.27 -25.67 16.53
N CYS A 199 5.09 -25.13 16.87
CA CYS A 199 3.99 -25.87 17.47
C CYS A 199 3.13 -26.65 16.45
N GLY A 200 3.47 -26.61 15.16
CA GLY A 200 2.79 -27.34 14.09
C GLY A 200 1.60 -26.62 13.46
N TYR A 201 1.42 -25.32 13.72
CA TYR A 201 0.40 -24.53 13.02
C TYR A 201 0.84 -24.20 11.58
N ASP A 202 -0.12 -24.19 10.65
CA ASP A 202 0.13 -23.75 9.27
C ASP A 202 0.27 -22.22 9.21
N VAL A 203 1.53 -21.78 9.11
CA VAL A 203 1.93 -20.38 8.98
C VAL A 203 2.26 -20.01 7.54
N SER A 204 1.85 -20.83 6.56
CA SER A 204 1.87 -20.41 5.16
C SER A 204 0.92 -19.21 4.98
N LEU A 205 1.13 -18.45 3.90
CA LEU A 205 0.42 -17.19 3.65
C LEU A 205 -1.11 -17.32 3.56
N ASP A 206 -1.62 -18.54 3.30
CA ASP A 206 -3.04 -18.86 3.24
C ASP A 206 -3.48 -19.77 4.42
N GLY A 207 -2.59 -20.07 5.36
CA GLY A 207 -2.86 -20.88 6.54
C GLY A 207 -3.66 -20.13 7.60
N ASP A 208 -4.49 -20.86 8.36
CA ASP A 208 -5.40 -20.29 9.36
C ASP A 208 -4.66 -19.52 10.46
N ALA A 209 -3.45 -19.95 10.83
CA ALA A 209 -2.66 -19.27 11.85
C ALA A 209 -2.11 -17.93 11.33
N TRP A 210 -1.78 -17.83 10.05
CA TRP A 210 -1.26 -16.62 9.43
C TRP A 210 -2.25 -15.46 9.51
N VAL A 211 -3.56 -15.73 9.42
CA VAL A 211 -4.63 -14.74 9.54
C VAL A 211 -4.61 -14.01 10.90
N SER A 212 -4.07 -14.67 11.94
CA SER A 212 -3.96 -14.08 13.29
C SER A 212 -2.70 -13.23 13.51
N ILE A 213 -1.75 -13.26 12.57
CA ILE A 213 -0.49 -12.51 12.64
C ILE A 213 -0.74 -11.09 12.16
N GLN A 214 -0.42 -10.11 13.01
CA GLN A 214 -0.70 -8.70 12.73
C GLN A 214 0.45 -8.03 11.96
N TYR A 215 0.15 -6.87 11.37
CA TYR A 215 1.11 -6.00 10.68
C TYR A 215 1.74 -6.62 9.42
N GLN A 216 1.06 -7.61 8.82
CA GLN A 216 1.54 -8.37 7.66
C GLN A 216 1.15 -7.75 6.31
N ASN A 217 0.19 -6.83 6.30
CA ASN A 217 -0.34 -6.23 5.06
C ASN A 217 0.31 -4.88 4.72
N ALA A 218 1.33 -4.46 5.48
CA ALA A 218 2.06 -3.23 5.27
C ALA A 218 3.58 -3.41 5.29
N ASN A 219 4.26 -2.61 4.47
CA ASN A 219 5.67 -2.32 4.62
C ASN A 219 5.82 -1.12 5.57
N ASN A 220 6.73 -1.24 6.53
CA ASN A 220 6.98 -0.17 7.50
C ASN A 220 8.30 0.53 7.17
N SER A 221 8.28 1.86 7.18
CA SER A 221 9.48 2.68 6.98
C SER A 221 9.64 3.70 8.08
N VAL A 222 10.87 3.85 8.58
CA VAL A 222 11.21 4.94 9.50
C VAL A 222 11.69 6.12 8.67
N ARG A 223 11.11 7.30 8.85
CA ARG A 223 11.66 8.52 8.25
C ARG A 223 12.74 9.08 9.16
N VAL A 224 13.99 8.96 8.74
CA VAL A 224 15.15 9.55 9.42
C VAL A 224 15.47 10.95 8.89
N SER A 225 15.99 11.82 9.76
CA SER A 225 16.49 13.15 9.40
C SER A 225 18.02 13.17 9.35
N ASP A 226 18.59 14.17 8.68
CA ASP A 226 20.05 14.38 8.67
C ASP A 226 20.60 14.61 10.09
N GLU A 227 19.82 15.25 10.97
CA GLU A 227 20.18 15.46 12.37
C GLU A 227 20.30 14.14 13.13
N PHE A 228 19.33 13.23 12.94
CA PHE A 228 19.39 11.89 13.53
C PHE A 228 20.59 11.12 13.00
N MET A 229 20.83 11.14 11.68
CA MET A 229 21.97 10.45 11.09
C MET A 229 23.30 10.98 11.59
N SER A 230 23.41 12.29 11.80
CA SER A 230 24.59 12.92 12.41
C SER A 230 24.75 12.47 13.87
N ALA A 231 23.67 12.41 14.65
CA ALA A 231 23.69 11.90 16.02
C ALA A 231 24.13 10.42 16.09
N VAL A 232 23.74 9.59 15.13
CA VAL A 232 24.21 8.20 15.01
C VAL A 232 25.72 8.16 14.77
N VAL A 233 26.23 8.94 13.82
CA VAL A 233 27.68 8.95 13.51
C VAL A 233 28.50 9.44 14.70
N GLU A 234 28.01 10.46 15.40
CA GLU A 234 28.69 11.12 16.52
C GLU A 234 28.48 10.44 17.88
N ASP A 235 27.69 9.35 17.93
CA ASP A 235 27.37 8.64 19.19
C ASP A 235 26.66 9.52 20.23
N ARG A 236 25.73 10.37 19.75
CA ARG A 236 24.95 11.28 20.58
C ARG A 236 23.61 10.68 21.02
N GLU A 237 23.04 11.32 22.03
CA GLU A 237 21.67 11.06 22.45
C GLU A 237 20.67 11.59 21.41
N TRP A 238 19.52 10.93 21.32
CA TRP A 238 18.37 11.31 20.51
C TRP A 238 17.13 11.46 21.39
N TRP A 239 16.39 12.54 21.20
CA TRP A 239 15.15 12.79 21.91
C TRP A 239 13.97 12.71 20.97
N THR A 240 12.99 11.87 21.30
CA THR A 240 11.66 11.94 20.67
C THR A 240 10.91 13.15 21.18
N ARG A 241 9.89 13.60 20.44
CA ARG A 241 9.12 14.80 20.74
C ARG A 241 7.63 14.50 20.73
N TYR A 242 6.90 14.97 21.74
CA TYR A 242 5.45 14.87 21.72
C TYR A 242 4.88 15.63 20.52
N VAL A 243 3.90 15.04 19.84
CA VAL A 243 3.37 15.58 18.58
C VAL A 243 2.58 16.86 18.83
N THR A 244 1.85 16.91 19.95
CA THR A 244 0.97 18.04 20.30
C THR A 244 1.70 19.22 20.93
N THR A 245 2.80 18.99 21.65
CA THR A 245 3.52 20.06 22.37
C THR A 245 4.92 20.35 21.83
N GLY A 246 5.54 19.42 21.10
CA GLY A 246 6.93 19.51 20.65
C GLY A 246 7.98 19.29 21.75
N GLU A 247 7.55 19.09 23.00
CA GLU A 247 8.43 18.90 24.15
C GLU A 247 9.18 17.55 24.05
N PRO A 248 10.41 17.47 24.58
CA PRO A 248 11.13 16.21 24.67
C PRO A 248 10.34 15.15 25.44
N ALA A 249 10.19 13.97 24.84
CA ALA A 249 9.48 12.84 25.42
C ALA A 249 10.46 11.79 25.96
N GLN A 250 10.98 10.92 25.10
CA GLN A 250 11.91 9.87 25.49
C GLN A 250 13.30 10.10 24.92
N ARG A 251 14.30 9.74 25.73
CA ARG A 251 15.70 9.75 25.35
C ARG A 251 16.16 8.36 24.91
N TYR A 252 16.92 8.32 23.82
CA TYR A 252 17.57 7.14 23.28
C TYR A 252 19.04 7.41 23.02
N ASP A 253 19.85 6.35 23.01
CA ASP A 253 21.13 6.37 22.30
C ASP A 253 20.85 6.27 20.79
N ALA A 254 21.39 7.20 19.98
CA ALA A 254 21.06 7.24 18.56
C ALA A 254 21.54 5.97 17.82
N ARG A 255 22.73 5.45 18.16
CA ARG A 255 23.26 4.23 17.54
C ARG A 255 22.46 3.01 17.94
N GLU A 256 22.03 2.89 19.19
CA GLU A 256 21.16 1.81 19.63
C GLU A 256 19.81 1.86 18.90
N LEU A 257 19.21 3.04 18.75
CA LEU A 257 17.96 3.17 18.00
C LEU A 257 18.13 2.79 16.52
N MET A 258 19.22 3.22 15.87
CA MET A 258 19.55 2.83 14.50
C MET A 258 19.81 1.32 14.36
N ARG A 259 20.46 0.69 15.35
CA ARG A 259 20.63 -0.77 15.39
C ARG A 259 19.29 -1.48 15.48
N LYS A 260 18.36 -1.02 16.32
CA LYS A 260 17.00 -1.59 16.38
C LYS A 260 16.28 -1.53 15.03
N ILE A 261 16.43 -0.42 14.28
CA ILE A 261 15.88 -0.27 12.93
C ILE A 261 16.49 -1.33 11.99
N ALA A 262 17.81 -1.51 12.03
CA ALA A 262 18.51 -2.49 11.21
C ALA A 262 18.15 -3.94 11.56
N ASP A 263 18.07 -4.26 12.86
CA ASP A 263 17.70 -5.59 13.36
C ASP A 263 16.28 -5.94 12.95
N ALA A 264 15.32 -5.01 13.10
CA ALA A 264 13.95 -5.20 12.62
C ALA A 264 13.87 -5.40 11.10
N ALA A 265 14.68 -4.66 10.31
CA ALA A 265 14.78 -4.85 8.87
C ALA A 265 15.28 -6.24 8.49
N TRP A 266 16.27 -6.76 9.23
CA TRP A 266 16.83 -8.08 9.04
C TRP A 266 15.83 -9.19 9.40
N GLU A 267 15.19 -9.11 10.57
CA GLU A 267 14.19 -10.08 11.03
C GLU A 267 12.99 -10.15 10.07
N CYS A 268 12.55 -9.00 9.53
CA CYS A 268 11.41 -8.90 8.63
C CYS A 268 11.76 -9.09 7.14
N LYS A 269 12.97 -9.57 6.80
CA LYS A 269 13.41 -9.87 5.42
C LYS A 269 13.20 -8.72 4.41
N GLY A 270 13.36 -7.47 4.85
CA GLY A 270 13.25 -6.27 4.00
C GLY A 270 11.84 -5.67 3.84
N GLU A 271 10.84 -6.18 4.58
CA GLU A 271 9.51 -5.55 4.73
C GLU A 271 9.49 -4.40 5.76
N PHE A 272 10.64 -4.18 6.41
CA PHE A 272 10.94 -3.01 7.22
C PHE A 272 12.17 -2.31 6.63
N ARG A 273 12.11 -1.00 6.37
CA ARG A 273 13.20 -0.23 5.73
C ARG A 273 13.53 1.07 6.50
N PRO A 274 14.82 1.39 6.68
CA PRO A 274 15.24 2.70 7.19
C PRO A 274 14.94 3.84 6.21
#